data_AF-A0A939WRL1-F1
#
_entry.id   AF-A0A939WRL1-F1
#
_cell.length_a   1.000
_cell.length_b   1.000
_cell.length_c   1.000
_cell.angle_alpha   90.00
_cell.angle_beta   90.00
_cell.angle_gamma   90.00
#
_symmetry.space_group_name_H-M   'P 1'
#
loop_
_entity.id
_entity.type
_entity.pdbx_description
1 polymer ?
#
loop_
_entity_poly.entity_id
_entity_poly.type
_entity_poly.pdbx_seq_one_letter_code
_entity_poly.pdbx_strand_id
1 'polypeptide(L)'
;NIVHRETKEKIKWADYQRLSSEEQQEYNLYHNRYVHFVFNVDQTNLQEARPELYAKLEKENVPQKLADVEGEEFKFEPLDVMIDKNLWICPVKVQELKACESPHYSIKANEVVIGTKAQYQATGHPESWAGDLTHELAHATGHKDYLNRFEGERSRDSYAREEIVAEMSSAIVCQHNGIKKYLSEDTIPYVQGWLKALHEQPDFIRTIMKEIKAATNIIESKIDEVRRLYLGEDDRQTRDDDKLDVREEDETTLEYDETGDAHLAPGESLGADKKQGESESPVLGIAAEPEPGERRGMHR
;
A
#
# COMPACT_ATOMS: atom_id res chain seq x y z
N ASN A 1 -14.29 -12.58 14.95
CA ASN A 1 -15.33 -13.16 15.85
C ASN A 1 -15.93 -14.40 15.20
N ILE A 2 -15.72 -15.59 15.76
CA ILE A 2 -16.23 -16.86 15.21
C ILE A 2 -17.17 -17.45 16.25
N VAL A 3 -18.43 -17.66 15.87
CA VAL A 3 -19.51 -17.96 16.82
C VAL A 3 -20.28 -19.18 16.35
N HIS A 4 -20.40 -20.19 17.19
CA HIS A 4 -21.19 -21.38 16.89
C HIS A 4 -22.67 -21.00 16.69
N ARG A 5 -23.32 -21.55 15.67
CA ARG A 5 -24.67 -21.18 15.24
C ARG A 5 -25.71 -21.46 16.31
N GLU A 6 -25.62 -22.61 16.96
CA GLU A 6 -26.55 -23.03 18.01
C GLU A 6 -26.13 -22.57 19.41
N THR A 7 -24.96 -23.04 19.89
CA THR A 7 -24.50 -22.77 21.27
C THR A 7 -24.11 -21.32 21.54
N LYS A 8 -23.89 -20.52 20.49
CA LYS A 8 -23.37 -19.14 20.57
C LYS A 8 -21.98 -19.02 21.20
N GLU A 9 -21.28 -20.14 21.39
CA GLU A 9 -19.92 -20.16 21.91
C GLU A 9 -18.95 -19.54 20.90
N LYS A 10 -17.97 -18.81 21.41
CA LYS A 10 -16.94 -18.16 20.61
C LYS A 10 -15.67 -19.00 20.60
N ILE A 11 -15.06 -19.12 19.44
CA ILE A 11 -13.76 -19.78 19.29
C ILE A 11 -12.75 -18.84 18.61
N LYS A 12 -11.46 -19.10 18.84
CA LYS A 12 -10.37 -18.37 18.18
C LYS A 12 -10.20 -18.84 16.73
N TRP A 13 -9.63 -17.99 15.88
CA TRP A 13 -9.38 -18.32 14.48
C TRP A 13 -8.49 -19.56 14.30
N ALA A 14 -7.43 -19.67 15.09
CA ALA A 14 -6.54 -20.84 15.05
C ALA A 14 -7.26 -22.17 15.36
N ASP A 15 -8.29 -22.15 16.21
CA ASP A 15 -9.07 -23.35 16.54
C ASP A 15 -10.10 -23.64 15.44
N TYR A 16 -10.72 -22.61 14.86
CA TYR A 16 -11.61 -22.76 13.71
C TYR A 16 -10.90 -23.37 12.49
N GLN A 17 -9.65 -22.97 12.21
CA GLN A 17 -8.86 -23.53 11.11
C GLN A 17 -8.52 -25.02 11.27
N ARG A 18 -8.56 -25.54 12.50
CA ARG A 18 -8.29 -26.96 12.79
C ARG A 18 -9.53 -27.84 12.67
N LEU A 19 -10.71 -27.25 12.58
CA LEU A 19 -11.98 -27.97 12.38
C LEU A 19 -12.08 -28.56 10.98
N SER A 20 -12.85 -29.64 10.84
CA SER A 20 -13.20 -30.20 9.54
C SER A 20 -14.11 -29.26 8.73
N SER A 21 -14.18 -29.46 7.42
CA SER A 21 -15.07 -28.68 6.54
C SER A 21 -16.55 -28.76 6.94
N GLU A 22 -16.98 -29.87 7.55
CA GLU A 22 -18.33 -30.04 8.07
C GLU A 22 -18.54 -29.25 9.37
N GLU A 23 -17.61 -29.34 10.31
CA GLU A 23 -17.65 -28.61 11.60
C GLU A 23 -17.58 -27.10 11.40
N GLN A 24 -16.80 -26.63 10.41
CA GLN A 24 -16.70 -25.22 10.06
C GLN A 24 -18.04 -24.60 9.61
N GLN A 25 -18.96 -25.40 9.06
CA GLN A 25 -20.29 -24.94 8.63
C GLN A 25 -21.21 -24.63 9.81
N GLU A 26 -20.89 -25.11 11.00
CA GLU A 26 -21.66 -24.86 12.22
C GLU A 26 -21.36 -23.49 12.84
N TYR A 27 -20.39 -22.74 12.30
CA TYR A 27 -20.00 -21.43 12.82
C TYR A 27 -20.38 -20.29 11.86
N ASN A 28 -20.60 -19.12 12.45
CA ASN A 28 -20.74 -17.84 11.77
C ASN A 28 -19.48 -17.00 11.99
N LEU A 29 -18.94 -16.46 10.90
CA LEU A 29 -17.75 -15.61 10.93
C LEU A 29 -18.16 -14.15 10.83
N TYR A 30 -17.88 -13.41 11.89
CA TYR A 30 -18.07 -11.98 11.99
C TYR A 30 -16.71 -11.30 11.97
N HIS A 31 -16.47 -10.50 10.94
CA HIS A 31 -15.27 -9.70 10.81
C HIS A 31 -15.46 -8.42 11.64
N ASN A 32 -14.59 -8.21 12.64
CA ASN A 32 -14.54 -6.93 13.33
C ASN A 32 -13.75 -5.95 12.46
N ARG A 33 -14.30 -4.75 12.27
CA ARG A 33 -13.58 -3.65 11.62
C ARG A 33 -13.01 -2.77 12.70
N TYR A 34 -11.69 -2.75 12.83
CA TYR A 34 -11.01 -1.80 13.69
C TYR A 34 -10.77 -0.51 12.93
N VAL A 35 -11.04 0.61 13.59
CA VAL A 35 -10.70 1.94 13.09
C VAL A 35 -9.55 2.42 13.94
N HIS A 36 -8.43 2.76 13.30
CA HIS A 36 -7.24 3.27 13.97
C HIS A 36 -7.11 4.76 13.69
N PHE A 37 -6.79 5.53 14.74
CA PHE A 37 -6.38 6.91 14.59
C PHE A 37 -4.89 6.95 14.31
N VAL A 38 -4.53 7.35 13.09
CA VAL A 38 -3.15 7.49 12.65
C VAL A 38 -2.80 8.97 12.57
N PHE A 39 -1.58 9.31 12.97
CA PHE A 39 -1.02 10.65 12.87
C PHE A 39 0.20 10.58 11.96
N ASN A 40 0.31 11.52 11.03
CA ASN A 40 1.56 11.70 10.30
C ASN A 40 2.65 12.07 11.31
N VAL A 41 3.90 11.68 11.04
CA VAL A 41 5.02 11.95 11.96
C VAL A 41 5.10 13.43 12.34
N ASP A 42 4.89 14.32 11.36
CA ASP A 42 4.91 15.78 11.54
C ASP A 42 3.76 16.32 12.41
N GLN A 43 2.71 15.52 12.66
CA GLN A 43 1.60 15.87 13.54
C GLN A 43 1.86 15.47 15.00
N THR A 44 3.04 14.92 15.29
CA THR A 44 3.41 14.39 16.61
C THR A 44 4.69 15.05 17.12
N ASN A 45 4.96 14.93 18.42
CA ASN A 45 6.23 15.35 19.02
C ASN A 45 7.35 14.30 18.89
N LEU A 46 7.25 13.36 17.94
CA LEU A 46 8.19 12.24 17.80
C LEU A 46 9.63 12.71 17.61
N GLN A 47 9.84 13.82 16.89
CA GLN A 47 11.15 14.41 16.66
C GLN A 47 11.83 14.82 17.97
N GLU A 48 11.09 15.38 18.92
CA GLU A 48 11.60 15.82 20.22
C GLU A 48 11.74 14.65 21.20
N ALA A 49 10.74 13.76 21.23
CA ALA A 49 10.68 12.67 22.20
C ALA A 49 11.61 11.48 21.84
N ARG A 50 11.83 11.23 20.55
CA ARG A 50 12.64 10.11 20.04
C ARG A 50 13.40 10.50 18.76
N PRO A 51 14.42 11.38 18.87
CA PRO A 51 15.14 11.90 17.72
C PRO A 51 15.84 10.83 16.89
N GLU A 52 16.35 9.76 17.51
CA GLU A 52 16.97 8.64 16.79
C GLU A 52 15.98 7.87 15.92
N LEU A 53 14.76 7.65 16.41
CA LEU A 53 13.70 7.01 15.64
C LEU A 53 13.23 7.91 14.49
N TYR A 54 13.10 9.21 14.73
CA TYR A 54 12.77 10.18 13.69
C TYR A 54 13.83 10.19 12.58
N ALA A 55 15.13 10.28 12.93
CA ALA A 55 16.22 10.25 11.97
C ALA A 55 16.27 8.93 11.17
N LYS A 56 15.92 7.80 11.81
CA LYS A 56 15.77 6.52 11.12
C LYS A 56 14.63 6.56 10.08
N LEU A 57 13.45 7.05 10.48
CA LEU A 57 12.29 7.18 9.59
C LEU A 57 12.58 8.14 8.43
N GLU A 58 13.22 9.28 8.68
CA GLU A 58 13.65 10.19 7.62
C GLU A 58 14.58 9.50 6.63
N LYS A 59 15.57 8.73 7.13
CA LYS A 59 16.51 8.00 6.28
C LYS A 59 15.83 6.90 5.45
N GLU A 60 14.86 6.20 6.02
CA GLU A 60 14.07 5.16 5.34
C GLU A 60 13.09 5.73 4.32
N ASN A 61 12.61 6.96 4.55
CA ASN A 61 11.62 7.63 3.72
C ASN A 61 12.24 8.67 2.77
N VAL A 62 13.58 8.67 2.62
CA VAL A 62 14.23 9.39 1.52
C VAL A 62 13.80 8.69 0.23
N PRO A 63 13.24 9.41 -0.75
CA PRO A 63 12.94 8.83 -2.05
C PRO A 63 14.21 8.14 -2.56
N GLN A 64 14.15 6.81 -2.78
CA GLN A 64 15.22 6.11 -3.47
C GLN A 64 15.49 6.88 -4.76
N LYS A 65 16.78 7.08 -5.07
CA LYS A 65 17.21 7.89 -6.22
C LYS A 65 16.39 7.50 -7.46
N LEU A 66 15.74 8.53 -8.00
CA LEU A 66 14.76 8.47 -9.08
C LEU A 66 15.31 7.70 -10.28
N ALA A 67 14.40 7.16 -11.11
CA ALA A 67 14.72 6.83 -12.50
C ALA A 67 15.56 7.98 -13.08
N ASP A 68 16.80 7.68 -13.44
CA ASP A 68 17.76 8.70 -13.85
C ASP A 68 17.23 9.37 -15.13
N VAL A 69 16.84 10.64 -15.01
CA VAL A 69 16.84 11.54 -16.16
C VAL A 69 18.28 12.02 -16.32
N GLU A 70 19.19 11.10 -16.66
CA GLU A 70 20.55 11.45 -17.06
C GLU A 70 20.50 12.04 -18.48
N GLY A 71 20.25 13.35 -18.56
CA GLY A 71 20.16 14.07 -19.83
C GLY A 71 18.74 14.18 -20.39
N GLU A 72 18.54 13.86 -21.67
CA GLU A 72 17.25 13.96 -22.37
C GLU A 72 16.50 12.62 -22.48
N GLU A 73 17.09 11.50 -22.02
CA GLU A 73 16.52 10.16 -22.17
C GLU A 73 16.01 9.59 -20.84
N PHE A 74 14.77 9.10 -20.82
CA PHE A 74 14.23 8.36 -19.68
C PHE A 74 14.64 6.89 -19.73
N LYS A 75 15.26 6.41 -18.63
CA LYS A 75 15.66 5.01 -18.47
C LYS A 75 15.05 4.41 -17.21
N PHE A 76 14.47 3.23 -17.38
CA PHE A 76 14.03 2.40 -16.27
C PHE A 76 14.26 0.95 -16.67
N GLU A 77 15.46 0.46 -16.36
CA GLU A 77 15.97 -0.83 -16.83
C GLU A 77 15.03 -2.02 -16.58
N PRO A 78 14.30 -2.11 -15.45
CA PRO A 78 13.37 -3.21 -15.23
C PRO A 78 12.28 -3.31 -16.30
N LEU A 79 11.67 -2.20 -16.74
CA LEU A 79 10.65 -2.24 -17.82
C LEU A 79 11.29 -2.57 -19.17
N ASP A 80 12.49 -2.05 -19.44
CA ASP A 80 13.21 -2.31 -20.68
C ASP A 80 13.52 -3.81 -20.83
N VAL A 81 14.10 -4.41 -19.80
CA VAL A 81 14.39 -5.85 -19.78
C VAL A 81 13.12 -6.68 -19.84
N MET A 82 12.05 -6.25 -19.16
CA MET A 82 10.77 -6.94 -19.18
C MET A 82 10.19 -7.03 -20.60
N ILE A 83 10.29 -5.96 -21.38
CA ILE A 83 9.82 -5.93 -22.77
C ILE A 83 10.76 -6.72 -23.68
N ASP A 84 12.07 -6.45 -23.62
CA ASP A 84 13.07 -7.07 -24.51
C ASP A 84 13.09 -8.60 -24.40
N LYS A 85 12.86 -9.12 -23.20
CA LYS A 85 12.81 -10.56 -22.92
C LYS A 85 11.40 -11.13 -22.92
N ASN A 86 10.38 -10.31 -23.19
CA ASN A 86 8.97 -10.68 -23.21
C ASN A 86 8.55 -11.41 -21.90
N LEU A 87 8.88 -10.80 -20.76
CA LEU A 87 8.67 -11.36 -19.42
C LEU A 87 7.34 -10.93 -18.79
N TRP A 88 6.64 -9.99 -19.43
CA TRP A 88 5.30 -9.60 -19.02
C TRP A 88 4.27 -10.70 -19.30
N ILE A 89 3.11 -10.60 -18.63
CA ILE A 89 2.02 -11.59 -18.69
C ILE A 89 1.40 -11.77 -20.08
N CYS A 90 1.62 -10.82 -20.98
CA CYS A 90 1.22 -10.84 -22.37
C CYS A 90 2.24 -10.06 -23.23
N PRO A 91 2.24 -10.23 -24.57
CA PRO A 91 3.16 -9.51 -25.43
C PRO A 91 3.01 -7.98 -25.32
N VAL A 92 4.13 -7.28 -25.23
CA VAL A 92 4.21 -5.81 -25.28
C VAL A 92 4.83 -5.39 -26.60
N LYS A 93 4.07 -4.67 -27.43
CA LYS A 93 4.49 -4.16 -28.73
C LYS A 93 4.86 -2.69 -28.63
N VAL A 94 6.16 -2.41 -28.72
CA VAL A 94 6.69 -1.05 -28.84
C VAL A 94 6.76 -0.69 -30.33
N GLN A 95 6.01 0.31 -30.75
CA GLN A 95 5.94 0.73 -32.16
C GLN A 95 5.68 2.24 -32.29
N GLU A 96 5.98 2.81 -33.45
CA GLU A 96 5.60 4.19 -33.76
C GLU A 96 4.07 4.30 -33.87
N LEU A 97 3.46 5.06 -32.95
CA LEU A 97 2.03 5.36 -32.99
C LEU A 97 1.74 6.59 -33.84
N LYS A 98 0.67 6.54 -34.63
CA LYS A 98 0.20 7.74 -35.34
C LYS A 98 -0.42 8.73 -34.36
N ALA A 99 -0.53 10.00 -34.77
CA ALA A 99 -1.15 11.05 -33.94
C ALA A 99 -2.61 10.75 -33.51
N CYS A 100 -3.30 9.82 -34.17
CA CYS A 100 -4.65 9.39 -33.83
C CYS A 100 -4.70 8.08 -33.02
N GLU A 101 -3.56 7.50 -32.69
CA GLU A 101 -3.43 6.26 -31.94
C GLU A 101 -2.89 6.59 -30.55
N SER A 102 -3.44 5.94 -29.53
CA SER A 102 -2.95 6.01 -28.16
C SER A 102 -2.38 4.65 -27.75
N PRO A 103 -1.55 4.60 -26.69
CA PRO A 103 -1.31 3.37 -25.96
C PRO A 103 -2.64 2.68 -25.62
N HIS A 104 -2.64 1.35 -25.67
CA HIS A 104 -3.82 0.56 -25.32
C HIS A 104 -3.47 -0.92 -25.08
N TYR A 105 -4.24 -1.54 -24.19
CA TYR A 105 -4.34 -2.97 -24.04
C TYR A 105 -5.51 -3.52 -24.86
N SER A 106 -5.23 -4.50 -25.72
CA SER A 106 -6.25 -5.17 -26.54
C SER A 106 -6.74 -6.44 -25.86
N ILE A 107 -7.93 -6.41 -25.26
CA ILE A 107 -8.57 -7.58 -24.64
C ILE A 107 -8.69 -8.76 -25.63
N LYS A 108 -8.98 -8.47 -26.90
CA LYS A 108 -9.21 -9.52 -27.92
C LYS A 108 -7.91 -10.21 -28.35
N ALA A 109 -6.83 -9.44 -28.50
CA ALA A 109 -5.53 -9.97 -28.90
C ALA A 109 -4.67 -10.40 -27.70
N ASN A 110 -5.06 -10.00 -26.48
CA ASN A 110 -4.28 -10.13 -25.25
C ASN A 110 -2.84 -9.62 -25.46
N GLU A 111 -2.72 -8.35 -25.82
CA GLU A 111 -1.43 -7.68 -26.06
C GLU A 111 -1.52 -6.21 -25.67
N VAL A 112 -0.39 -5.65 -25.24
CA VAL A 112 -0.22 -4.23 -24.98
C VAL A 112 0.47 -3.59 -26.17
N VAL A 113 -0.01 -2.42 -26.59
CA VAL A 113 0.61 -1.60 -27.62
C VAL A 113 1.01 -0.26 -27.00
N ILE A 114 2.27 0.14 -27.17
CA ILE A 114 2.84 1.36 -26.61
C ILE A 114 3.71 2.08 -27.66
N GLY A 115 3.75 3.41 -27.59
CA GLY A 115 4.62 4.25 -28.42
C GLY A 115 6.10 4.02 -28.16
N THR A 116 6.95 4.44 -29.09
CA THR A 116 8.41 4.39 -28.88
C THR A 116 8.84 5.45 -27.87
N LYS A 117 9.90 5.19 -27.10
CA LYS A 117 10.46 6.18 -26.16
C LYS A 117 10.82 7.51 -26.84
N ALA A 118 11.24 7.47 -28.10
CA ALA A 118 11.56 8.68 -28.88
C ALA A 118 10.34 9.59 -29.08
N GLN A 119 9.13 9.02 -29.25
CA GLN A 119 7.91 9.81 -29.35
C GLN A 119 7.61 10.57 -28.05
N TYR A 120 7.85 9.94 -26.89
CA TYR A 120 7.68 10.59 -25.58
C TYR A 120 8.78 11.61 -25.29
N GLN A 121 10.02 11.32 -25.69
CA GLN A 121 11.11 12.29 -25.60
C GLN A 121 10.79 13.58 -26.38
N ALA A 122 10.18 13.44 -27.56
CA ALA A 122 9.76 14.59 -28.37
C ALA A 122 8.65 15.45 -27.72
N THR A 123 7.92 14.94 -26.71
CA THR A 123 6.93 15.74 -25.96
C THR A 123 7.56 16.57 -24.83
N GLY A 124 8.84 16.34 -24.53
CA GLY A 124 9.52 16.93 -23.37
C GLY A 124 9.21 16.23 -22.03
N HIS A 125 8.47 15.12 -22.07
CA HIS A 125 8.12 14.31 -20.90
C HIS A 125 8.43 12.83 -21.17
N PRO A 126 9.72 12.46 -21.34
CA PRO A 126 10.11 11.09 -21.65
C PRO A 126 9.69 10.07 -20.57
N GLU A 127 9.55 10.51 -19.32
CA GLU A 127 9.08 9.69 -18.19
C GLU A 127 7.61 9.24 -18.31
N SER A 128 6.78 9.97 -19.06
CA SER A 128 5.38 9.61 -19.29
C SER A 128 5.25 8.26 -20.00
N TRP A 129 6.28 7.82 -20.72
CA TRP A 129 6.31 6.49 -21.35
C TRP A 129 6.11 5.37 -20.34
N ALA A 130 6.76 5.45 -19.17
CA ALA A 130 6.60 4.44 -18.13
C ALA A 130 5.20 4.50 -17.52
N GLY A 131 4.66 5.70 -17.29
CA GLY A 131 3.31 5.87 -16.74
C GLY A 131 2.22 5.30 -17.64
N ASP A 132 2.31 5.55 -18.94
CA ASP A 132 1.36 5.01 -19.92
C ASP A 132 1.55 3.50 -20.09
N LEU A 133 2.80 3.03 -20.13
CA LEU A 133 3.07 1.60 -20.15
C LEU A 133 2.46 0.91 -18.92
N THR A 134 2.77 1.35 -17.70
CA THR A 134 2.25 0.71 -16.48
C THR A 134 0.72 0.80 -16.37
N HIS A 135 0.10 1.82 -16.97
CA HIS A 135 -1.36 1.89 -17.12
C HIS A 135 -1.88 0.74 -17.98
N GLU A 136 -1.30 0.52 -19.17
CA GLU A 136 -1.71 -0.59 -20.05
C GLU A 136 -1.37 -1.97 -19.48
N LEU A 137 -0.26 -2.10 -18.74
CA LEU A 137 0.05 -3.31 -18.00
C LEU A 137 -1.03 -3.59 -16.94
N ALA A 138 -1.50 -2.56 -16.23
CA ALA A 138 -2.57 -2.70 -15.25
C ALA A 138 -3.90 -3.16 -15.89
N HIS A 139 -4.23 -2.67 -17.09
CA HIS A 139 -5.34 -3.23 -17.87
C HIS A 139 -5.13 -4.70 -18.22
N ALA A 140 -3.92 -5.09 -18.63
CA ALA A 140 -3.62 -6.48 -18.97
C ALA A 140 -3.88 -7.45 -17.80
N THR A 141 -3.65 -7.01 -16.55
CA THR A 141 -3.97 -7.82 -15.35
C THR A 141 -5.47 -8.15 -15.22
N GLY A 142 -6.35 -7.39 -15.87
CA GLY A 142 -7.79 -7.65 -15.90
C GLY A 142 -8.20 -8.83 -16.78
N HIS A 143 -7.29 -9.39 -17.58
CA HIS A 143 -7.57 -10.54 -18.45
C HIS A 143 -8.06 -11.75 -17.63
N LYS A 144 -8.88 -12.60 -18.27
CA LYS A 144 -9.56 -13.75 -17.65
C LYS A 144 -8.64 -14.75 -16.95
N ASP A 145 -7.39 -14.84 -17.40
CA ASP A 145 -6.39 -15.77 -16.84
C ASP A 145 -5.69 -15.19 -15.60
N TYR A 146 -6.00 -13.94 -15.24
CA TYR A 146 -5.46 -13.22 -14.08
C TYR A 146 -6.60 -12.77 -13.16
N LEU A 147 -6.94 -11.48 -13.14
CA LEU A 147 -7.95 -10.93 -12.22
C LEU A 147 -9.38 -10.98 -12.78
N ASN A 148 -9.56 -11.36 -14.05
CA ASN A 148 -10.87 -11.55 -14.68
C ASN A 148 -11.86 -10.39 -14.48
N ARG A 149 -11.37 -9.14 -14.56
CA ARG A 149 -12.16 -7.93 -14.31
C ARG A 149 -13.05 -7.53 -15.50
N PHE A 150 -12.80 -8.08 -16.68
CA PHE A 150 -13.57 -7.81 -17.90
C PHE A 150 -14.80 -8.70 -18.07
N GLU A 151 -15.10 -9.57 -17.10
CA GLU A 151 -16.29 -10.42 -17.13
C GLU A 151 -17.57 -9.59 -16.94
N GLY A 152 -18.66 -10.01 -17.61
CA GLY A 152 -19.97 -9.37 -17.50
C GLY A 152 -20.31 -8.39 -18.63
N GLU A 153 -21.34 -7.57 -18.39
CA GLU A 153 -21.83 -6.61 -19.38
C GLU A 153 -20.89 -5.39 -19.46
N ARG A 154 -20.46 -5.07 -20.69
CA ARG A 154 -19.67 -3.87 -20.96
C ARG A 154 -20.58 -2.65 -20.93
N SER A 155 -20.49 -1.89 -19.86
CA SER A 155 -21.18 -0.62 -19.65
C SER A 155 -20.18 0.53 -19.46
N ARG A 156 -20.67 1.77 -19.55
CA ARG A 156 -19.88 2.97 -19.25
C ARG A 156 -19.31 2.93 -17.82
N ASP A 157 -20.05 2.38 -16.87
CA ASP A 157 -19.64 2.28 -15.48
C ASP A 157 -18.56 1.21 -15.28
N SER A 158 -18.69 0.05 -15.95
CA SER A 158 -17.66 -0.99 -15.93
C SER A 158 -16.34 -0.50 -16.52
N TYR A 159 -16.41 0.32 -17.57
CA TYR A 159 -15.26 0.95 -18.18
C TYR A 159 -14.64 1.99 -17.25
N ALA A 160 -15.43 2.91 -16.70
CA ALA A 160 -14.95 3.94 -15.78
C ALA A 160 -14.31 3.34 -14.51
N ARG A 161 -14.81 2.21 -14.03
CA ARG A 161 -14.22 1.45 -12.91
C ARG A 161 -12.84 0.89 -13.26
N GLU A 162 -12.73 0.28 -14.44
CA GLU A 162 -11.47 -0.32 -14.90
C GLU A 162 -10.38 0.73 -15.13
N GLU A 163 -10.73 1.89 -15.67
CA GLU A 163 -9.81 3.04 -15.81
C GLU A 163 -9.26 3.51 -14.45
N ILE A 164 -10.06 3.49 -13.38
CA ILE A 164 -9.55 3.77 -12.01
C ILE A 164 -8.50 2.75 -11.61
N VAL A 165 -8.83 1.46 -11.81
CA VAL A 165 -7.95 0.39 -11.42
C VAL A 165 -6.63 0.53 -12.16
N ALA A 166 -6.66 0.80 -13.46
CA ALA A 166 -5.46 1.00 -14.26
C ALA A 166 -4.66 2.24 -13.85
N GLU A 167 -5.32 3.39 -13.72
CA GLU A 167 -4.68 4.66 -13.44
C GLU A 167 -4.08 4.72 -12.03
N MET A 168 -4.81 4.25 -11.01
CA MET A 168 -4.31 4.22 -9.64
C MET A 168 -3.21 3.17 -9.46
N SER A 169 -3.31 2.00 -10.11
CA SER A 169 -2.24 1.00 -10.06
C SER A 169 -0.97 1.54 -10.71
N SER A 170 -1.11 2.17 -11.89
CA SER A 170 0.01 2.84 -12.56
C SER A 170 0.65 3.92 -11.69
N ALA A 171 -0.16 4.75 -11.02
CA ALA A 171 0.34 5.78 -10.12
C ALA A 171 1.12 5.21 -8.93
N ILE A 172 0.62 4.13 -8.30
CA ILE A 172 1.30 3.46 -7.18
C ILE A 172 2.62 2.84 -7.65
N VAL A 173 2.61 2.10 -8.76
CA VAL A 173 3.83 1.51 -9.35
C VAL A 173 4.84 2.61 -9.69
N CYS A 174 4.41 3.69 -10.33
CA CYS A 174 5.30 4.81 -10.64
C CYS A 174 5.90 5.42 -9.37
N GLN A 175 5.08 5.66 -8.34
CA GLN A 175 5.53 6.20 -7.05
C GLN A 175 6.55 5.27 -6.37
N HIS A 176 6.26 3.97 -6.33
CA HIS A 176 7.12 2.92 -5.75
C HIS A 176 8.49 2.80 -6.44
N ASN A 177 8.59 3.25 -7.69
CA ASN A 177 9.78 3.16 -8.50
C ASN A 177 10.41 4.53 -8.80
N GLY A 178 9.96 5.60 -8.11
CA GLY A 178 10.51 6.94 -8.29
C GLY A 178 10.27 7.53 -9.69
N ILE A 179 9.22 7.10 -10.38
CA ILE A 179 8.83 7.57 -11.71
C ILE A 179 7.78 8.66 -11.53
N LYS A 180 8.02 9.83 -12.12
CA LYS A 180 7.04 10.91 -12.10
C LYS A 180 5.92 10.60 -13.09
N LYS A 181 4.68 10.53 -12.60
CA LYS A 181 3.49 10.35 -13.43
C LYS A 181 2.76 11.69 -13.60
N TYR A 182 2.38 12.01 -14.82
CA TYR A 182 1.42 13.07 -15.12
C TYR A 182 0.04 12.46 -15.32
N LEU A 183 -0.99 13.17 -14.85
CA LEU A 183 -2.37 12.82 -15.17
C LEU A 183 -2.64 13.25 -16.61
N SER A 184 -3.24 12.36 -17.40
CA SER A 184 -3.74 12.75 -18.72
C SER A 184 -4.95 13.67 -18.57
N GLU A 185 -5.12 14.64 -19.47
CA GLU A 185 -6.34 15.46 -19.52
C GLU A 185 -7.59 14.61 -19.77
N ASP A 186 -7.42 13.48 -20.46
CA ASP A 186 -8.47 12.49 -20.68
C ASP A 186 -8.90 11.81 -19.38
N THR A 187 -8.07 11.80 -18.33
CA THR A 187 -8.39 11.20 -17.01
C THR A 187 -9.40 12.04 -16.21
N ILE A 188 -9.52 13.34 -16.50
CA ILE A 188 -10.32 14.30 -15.68
C ILE A 188 -11.83 13.99 -15.66
N PRO A 189 -12.50 13.68 -16.78
CA PRO A 189 -13.92 13.33 -16.78
C PRO A 189 -14.23 12.08 -15.95
N TYR A 190 -13.28 11.15 -15.84
CA TYR A 190 -13.46 9.92 -15.07
C TYR A 190 -13.47 10.21 -13.56
N VAL A 191 -12.56 11.08 -13.07
CA VAL A 191 -12.53 11.54 -11.66
C VAL A 191 -13.87 12.10 -11.19
N GLN A 192 -14.57 12.85 -12.05
CA GLN A 192 -15.91 13.38 -11.73
C GLN A 192 -16.97 12.27 -11.63
N GLY A 193 -16.92 11.27 -12.51
CA GLY A 193 -17.77 10.09 -12.42
C GLY A 193 -17.51 9.28 -11.14
N TRP A 194 -16.26 9.22 -10.70
CA TRP A 194 -15.85 8.49 -9.50
C TRP A 194 -16.36 9.14 -8.22
N LEU A 195 -16.28 10.47 -8.11
CA LEU A 195 -16.87 11.21 -6.99
C LEU A 195 -18.37 10.92 -6.85
N LYS A 196 -19.08 10.81 -7.98
CA LYS A 196 -20.49 10.44 -7.98
C LYS A 196 -20.72 9.01 -7.48
N ALA A 197 -19.97 8.03 -8.02
CA ALA A 197 -20.10 6.63 -7.61
C ALA A 197 -19.75 6.42 -6.12
N LEU A 198 -18.73 7.12 -5.62
CA LEU A 198 -18.33 7.11 -4.20
C LEU A 198 -19.42 7.69 -3.29
N HIS A 199 -20.09 8.76 -3.71
CA HIS A 199 -21.22 9.32 -2.96
C HIS A 199 -22.44 8.38 -2.93
N GLU A 200 -22.71 7.68 -4.03
CA GLU A 200 -23.88 6.80 -4.15
C GLU A 200 -23.66 5.46 -3.42
N GLN A 201 -22.45 4.91 -3.44
CA GLN A 201 -22.14 3.60 -2.84
C GLN A 201 -20.76 3.61 -2.14
N PRO A 202 -20.69 3.91 -0.83
CA PRO A 202 -19.42 3.97 -0.10
C PRO A 202 -18.59 2.68 -0.10
N ASP A 203 -19.22 1.50 -0.23
CA ASP A 203 -18.49 0.23 -0.31
C ASP A 203 -17.77 0.03 -1.66
N PHE A 204 -18.12 0.81 -2.68
CA PHE A 204 -17.46 0.82 -3.99
C PHE A 204 -15.94 1.02 -3.87
N ILE A 205 -15.53 1.91 -2.97
CA ILE A 205 -14.10 2.21 -2.74
C ILE A 205 -13.34 0.98 -2.25
N ARG A 206 -13.95 0.15 -1.40
CA ARG A 206 -13.28 -1.04 -0.85
C ARG A 206 -13.02 -2.07 -1.92
N THR A 207 -13.98 -2.29 -2.80
CA THR A 207 -13.86 -3.24 -3.90
C THR A 207 -12.79 -2.78 -4.88
N ILE A 208 -12.80 -1.50 -5.27
CA ILE A 208 -11.79 -0.93 -6.16
C ILE A 208 -10.40 -0.98 -5.54
N MET A 209 -10.24 -0.61 -4.28
CA MET A 209 -8.93 -0.64 -3.61
C MET A 209 -8.34 -2.05 -3.56
N LYS A 210 -9.18 -3.09 -3.42
CA LYS A 210 -8.72 -4.48 -3.53
C LYS A 210 -8.20 -4.83 -4.92
N GLU A 211 -8.90 -4.37 -5.97
CA GLU A 211 -8.47 -4.61 -7.35
C GLU A 211 -7.22 -3.83 -7.72
N ILE A 212 -7.11 -2.56 -7.30
CA ILE A 212 -5.90 -1.75 -7.45
C ILE A 212 -4.73 -2.46 -6.78
N LYS A 213 -4.88 -2.90 -5.52
CA LYS A 213 -3.82 -3.63 -4.81
C LYS A 213 -3.42 -4.91 -5.58
N ALA A 214 -4.40 -5.69 -6.03
CA ALA A 214 -4.12 -6.92 -6.77
C ALA A 214 -3.39 -6.67 -8.10
N ALA A 215 -3.81 -5.66 -8.88
CA ALA A 215 -3.16 -5.30 -10.14
C ALA A 215 -1.75 -4.75 -9.93
N THR A 216 -1.58 -3.85 -8.95
CA THR A 216 -0.29 -3.30 -8.53
C THR A 216 0.67 -4.41 -8.14
N ASN A 217 0.24 -5.36 -7.31
CA ASN A 217 1.07 -6.47 -6.84
C ASN A 217 1.59 -7.34 -8.01
N ILE A 218 0.78 -7.58 -9.04
CA ILE A 218 1.23 -8.34 -10.22
C ILE A 218 2.33 -7.57 -10.96
N ILE A 219 2.18 -6.27 -11.13
CA ILE A 219 3.17 -5.42 -11.82
C ILE A 219 4.47 -5.36 -11.02
N GLU A 220 4.40 -5.00 -9.74
CA GLU A 220 5.56 -4.93 -8.84
C GLU A 220 6.27 -6.28 -8.75
N SER A 221 5.54 -7.39 -8.60
CA SER A 221 6.13 -8.72 -8.55
C SER A 221 6.92 -9.06 -9.82
N LYS A 222 6.46 -8.61 -10.99
CA LYS A 222 7.17 -8.80 -12.26
C LYS A 222 8.39 -7.90 -12.37
N ILE A 223 8.29 -6.65 -11.92
CA ILE A 223 9.44 -5.74 -11.85
C ILE A 223 10.51 -6.32 -10.92
N ASP A 224 10.14 -6.80 -9.74
CA ASP A 224 11.06 -7.39 -8.76
C ASP A 224 11.66 -8.71 -9.25
N GLU A 225 10.87 -9.54 -9.95
CA GLU A 225 11.38 -10.73 -10.63
C GLU A 225 12.46 -10.35 -11.66
N VAL A 226 12.25 -9.28 -12.43
CA VAL A 226 13.22 -8.78 -13.41
C VAL A 226 14.49 -8.27 -12.73
N ARG A 227 14.35 -7.43 -11.70
CA ARG A 227 15.46 -6.92 -10.89
C ARG A 227 16.35 -8.04 -10.36
N ARG A 228 15.72 -9.03 -9.72
CA ARG A 228 16.41 -10.16 -9.11
C ARG A 228 17.09 -11.06 -10.14
N LEU A 229 16.39 -11.42 -11.21
CA LEU A 229 16.86 -12.45 -12.15
C LEU A 229 17.76 -11.92 -13.27
N TYR A 230 17.65 -10.64 -13.63
CA TYR A 230 18.33 -10.08 -14.79
C TYR A 230 19.23 -8.88 -14.49
N LEU A 231 18.97 -8.13 -13.41
CA LEU A 231 19.78 -6.97 -13.03
C LEU A 231 20.73 -7.27 -11.86
N GLY A 232 20.56 -8.40 -11.17
CA GLY A 232 21.39 -8.77 -10.02
C GLY A 232 21.14 -7.90 -8.80
N GLU A 233 20.02 -7.17 -8.78
CA GLU A 233 19.52 -6.40 -7.67
C GLU A 233 18.81 -7.37 -6.70
N ASP A 234 19.56 -7.94 -5.75
CA ASP A 234 19.00 -8.74 -4.67
C ASP A 234 18.49 -7.79 -3.57
N ASP A 235 17.27 -7.28 -3.77
CA ASP A 235 16.64 -6.41 -2.79
C ASP A 235 16.17 -7.26 -1.60
N ARG A 236 17.07 -7.47 -0.64
CA ARG A 236 16.74 -7.92 0.73
C ARG A 236 16.08 -6.80 1.55
N GLN A 237 15.22 -6.04 0.90
CA GLN A 237 14.12 -5.33 1.52
C GLN A 237 12.87 -5.89 0.86
N THR A 238 12.37 -7.00 1.39
CA THR A 238 10.93 -7.26 1.34
C THR A 238 10.28 -5.95 1.78
N ARG A 239 9.75 -5.19 0.82
CA ARG A 239 8.84 -4.09 1.12
C ARG A 239 7.77 -4.75 1.97
N ASP A 240 7.78 -4.44 3.27
CA ASP A 240 6.93 -5.02 4.31
C ASP A 240 5.45 -4.59 4.10
N ASP A 241 5.02 -4.39 2.84
CA ASP A 241 3.65 -4.06 2.45
C ASP A 241 2.71 -5.26 2.62
N ASP A 242 3.29 -6.47 2.79
CA ASP A 242 2.59 -7.65 3.30
C ASP A 242 2.32 -7.60 4.82
N LYS A 243 2.80 -6.57 5.55
CA LYS A 243 2.33 -6.28 6.93
C LYS A 243 1.13 -5.31 6.97
N LEU A 244 0.36 -5.26 5.89
CA LEU A 244 -1.09 -5.07 6.01
C LEU A 244 -1.82 -6.41 6.19
N ASP A 245 -1.14 -7.42 6.71
CA ASP A 245 -1.84 -8.43 7.50
C ASP A 245 -2.30 -7.75 8.79
N VAL A 246 -3.59 -7.87 9.08
CA VAL A 246 -4.17 -7.47 10.37
C VAL A 246 -3.39 -8.24 11.42
N ARG A 247 -2.44 -7.59 12.09
CA ARG A 247 -1.82 -8.13 13.30
C ARG A 247 -2.96 -8.41 14.28
N GLU A 248 -3.37 -9.67 14.38
CA GLU A 248 -4.01 -10.19 15.58
C GLU A 248 -2.94 -10.17 16.66
N GLU A 249 -2.77 -9.03 17.32
CA GLU A 249 -1.99 -8.95 18.56
C GLU A 249 -2.83 -8.32 19.66
N ASP A 250 -3.12 -9.21 20.62
CA ASP A 250 -3.58 -9.07 22.00
C ASP A 250 -4.53 -7.93 22.38
N GLU A 251 -5.71 -8.36 22.86
CA GLU A 251 -6.68 -7.56 23.60
C GLU A 251 -6.06 -6.96 24.87
N THR A 252 -5.39 -5.81 24.76
CA THR A 252 -5.27 -4.88 25.89
C THR A 252 -6.44 -3.91 25.84
N THR A 253 -7.50 -4.24 26.56
CA THR A 253 -8.65 -3.37 26.79
C THR A 253 -8.22 -2.21 27.69
N LEU A 254 -8.24 -0.99 27.16
CA LEU A 254 -8.20 0.23 27.97
C LEU A 254 -9.64 0.60 28.31
N GLU A 255 -10.00 0.49 29.59
CA GLU A 255 -11.24 1.06 30.11
C GLU A 255 -10.97 2.48 30.59
N TYR A 256 -11.90 3.39 30.25
CA TYR A 256 -11.92 4.77 30.71
C TYR A 256 -12.98 4.90 31.80
N ASP A 257 -12.66 5.56 32.90
CA ASP A 257 -13.66 5.91 33.90
C ASP A 257 -14.48 7.15 33.49
N GLU A 258 -15.54 7.46 34.25
CA GLU A 258 -16.42 8.61 34.00
C GLU A 258 -15.71 9.98 34.11
N THR A 259 -14.43 10.00 34.49
CA THR A 259 -13.58 11.19 34.55
C THR A 259 -12.54 11.29 33.43
N GLY A 260 -12.39 10.25 32.60
CA GLY A 260 -11.56 10.26 31.40
C GLY A 260 -10.10 9.87 31.61
N ASP A 261 -9.73 9.31 32.77
CA ASP A 261 -8.38 8.79 33.01
C ASP A 261 -8.26 7.32 32.59
N ALA A 262 -7.12 6.97 31.99
CA ALA A 262 -6.84 5.63 31.46
C ALA A 262 -6.15 4.75 32.51
N HIS A 263 -6.69 3.55 32.77
CA HIS A 263 -6.08 2.57 33.66
C HIS A 263 -5.96 1.18 33.00
N LEU A 264 -4.91 0.45 33.37
CA LEU A 264 -4.73 -0.96 33.01
C LEU A 264 -5.65 -1.81 33.90
N ALA A 265 -6.46 -2.67 33.30
CA ALA A 265 -7.32 -3.60 34.03
C ALA A 265 -6.47 -4.54 34.93
N PRO A 266 -6.87 -4.80 36.18
CA PRO A 266 -6.12 -5.67 37.06
C PRO A 266 -6.25 -7.12 36.59
N GLY A 267 -5.15 -7.68 36.06
CA GLY A 267 -5.04 -9.11 35.75
C GLY A 267 -4.86 -9.94 37.01
N GLU A 268 -5.67 -11.00 37.15
CA GLU A 268 -5.51 -12.01 38.19
C GLU A 268 -4.13 -12.68 38.11
N SER A 269 -3.49 -12.79 39.26
CA SER A 269 -2.18 -13.41 39.44
C SER A 269 -2.21 -14.91 39.19
N LEU A 270 -1.31 -15.43 38.35
CA LEU A 270 -0.84 -16.81 38.44
C LEU A 270 0.67 -16.90 38.20
N GLY A 271 1.36 -17.46 39.20
CA GLY A 271 2.50 -18.36 38.98
C GLY A 271 3.88 -17.72 38.87
N ALA A 272 4.53 -17.54 40.01
CA ALA A 272 5.96 -17.32 40.11
C ALA A 272 6.76 -18.46 39.45
N ASP A 273 7.79 -18.13 38.68
CA ASP A 273 8.94 -19.01 38.52
C ASP A 273 10.24 -18.21 38.67
N LYS A 274 11.04 -18.65 39.64
CA LYS A 274 12.32 -18.08 40.06
C LYS A 274 13.41 -18.46 39.07
N LYS A 275 14.21 -17.50 38.59
CA LYS A 275 15.66 -17.71 38.45
C LYS A 275 16.44 -16.45 38.83
N GLN A 276 17.36 -16.66 39.77
CA GLN A 276 18.36 -15.73 40.28
C GLN A 276 19.47 -15.48 39.25
N GLY A 277 20.10 -14.31 39.34
CA GLY A 277 21.35 -13.96 38.66
C GLY A 277 21.72 -12.50 38.93
N GLU A 278 22.51 -12.29 39.98
CA GLU A 278 22.96 -11.03 40.55
C GLU A 278 23.89 -10.20 39.65
N SER A 279 23.82 -8.87 39.74
CA SER A 279 24.92 -7.95 40.14
C SER A 279 24.55 -6.51 39.71
N GLU A 280 24.10 -5.70 40.66
CA GLU A 280 24.83 -4.58 41.29
C GLU A 280 24.73 -3.24 40.55
N SER A 281 23.89 -2.37 41.11
CA SER A 281 23.88 -0.91 40.91
C SER A 281 25.08 -0.24 41.63
N PRO A 282 25.39 1.02 41.31
CA PRO A 282 25.01 2.09 42.25
C PRO A 282 24.41 3.29 41.51
N VAL A 283 23.17 3.69 41.76
CA VAL A 283 22.74 4.64 42.80
C VAL A 283 23.65 5.88 42.93
N LEU A 284 23.16 7.01 42.44
CA LEU A 284 23.31 8.31 43.07
C LEU A 284 22.00 9.09 42.86
N GLY A 285 21.28 9.34 43.97
CA GLY A 285 20.22 10.36 44.04
C GLY A 285 20.81 11.76 43.89
N ILE A 286 20.07 12.86 44.01
CA ILE A 286 19.06 13.18 45.02
C ILE A 286 18.33 14.47 44.54
N ALA A 287 17.06 14.55 44.93
CA ALA A 287 16.24 15.74 45.26
C ALA A 287 15.54 16.58 44.19
N ALA A 288 14.27 16.80 44.55
CA ALA A 288 13.25 17.64 43.96
C ALA A 288 13.25 19.07 44.56
N GLU A 289 12.80 20.02 43.72
CA GLU A 289 12.01 21.25 44.00
C GLU A 289 12.61 22.39 44.86
N PRO A 290 12.08 23.64 44.83
CA PRO A 290 10.95 24.22 44.05
C PRO A 290 11.25 25.58 43.33
N GLU A 291 10.30 26.02 42.51
CA GLU A 291 10.06 27.42 42.07
C GLU A 291 10.02 28.41 43.26
N PRO A 292 10.47 29.68 43.11
CA PRO A 292 9.50 30.73 42.79
C PRO A 292 10.04 31.97 42.02
N GLY A 293 9.15 32.66 41.32
CA GLY A 293 9.03 34.11 41.48
C GLY A 293 8.90 34.95 40.22
N GLU A 294 7.71 35.55 40.08
CA GLU A 294 7.39 36.71 39.26
C GLU A 294 8.50 37.78 39.23
N ARG A 295 8.86 38.26 38.02
CA ARG A 295 9.16 39.68 37.79
C ARG A 295 8.67 40.16 36.42
N ARG A 296 7.89 41.23 36.50
CA ARG A 296 7.49 42.18 35.44
C ARG A 296 8.68 42.74 34.65
N GLY A 297 8.43 43.14 33.39
CA GLY A 297 8.96 44.40 32.87
C GLY A 297 9.41 44.44 31.40
N MET A 298 8.48 44.86 30.53
CA MET A 298 8.59 45.94 29.51
C MET A 298 9.82 46.10 28.57
N HIS A 299 9.44 46.40 27.31
CA HIS A 299 10.12 47.20 26.26
C HIS A 299 11.17 46.46 25.41
N ARG A 300 11.11 46.46 24.07
CA ARG A 300 10.49 47.35 23.07
C ARG A 300 10.02 46.54 21.86
#